data_AF-A0A842K6D7-F1
#
_entry.id   AF-A0A842K6D7-F1
#
_cell.length_a   1.000
_cell.length_b   1.000
_cell.length_c   1.000
_cell.angle_alpha   90.00
_cell.angle_beta   90.00
_cell.angle_gamma   90.00
#
_symmetry.space_group_name_H-M   'P 1'
#
loop_
_entity.id
_entity.type
_entity.pdbx_description
1 polymer ?
#
loop_
_entity_poly.entity_id
_entity_poly.type
_entity_poly.pdbx_seq_one_letter_code
_entity_poly.pdbx_strand_id
1 'polypeptide(L)'
;MTVLRPHLEHGVPLTRAAAAGGVSVRTARRWLAAYRAGGPAALARRPRSDRGTRTLPSECVELVEGLALRRPQPSTAHIHRTVTTIAAQRGWPAPSYETVRTIVGGLDPGLATLAHQGVAAYRDRFELVYRREAARPNEVWQADHTELDLMILDAAGTPVRPWLTTILDDRSRAVAGYTVFLGDPSALQTALALRQAIWRKTDPRWAVCGLPDVLYSDHGADFTSAHLDQVCADTRIRLVHSTPGVPQGRGKVERLFGTVTTELLPRLPGHIPHGTHGKPVTAPTLTLAELDAAIGEYILDTYHRREHSETGVPPQQRWLADGWLPRMPDSLEQLDLLLLTVARPRVVHRDGIHCHGLRYLDLTLSAYVGERVTVRYDPRDLAEIRLYYRDQFLCRAVCAELADATISLKDLQRARTRRRRELRGTLTSRRSLADALTTTGTGPIPDTAPLTPRDRSAADPDHDQPAPQRPRRRLKTYRED
;
A
#
# COMPACT_ATOMS: atom_id res chain seq x y z
N MET A 1 -11.29 -60.05 -18.60
CA MET A 1 -10.34 -60.91 -19.34
C MET A 1 -9.61 -61.90 -18.47
N THR A 2 -9.31 -61.58 -17.20
CA THR A 2 -8.54 -62.41 -16.26
C THR A 2 -9.02 -63.87 -16.15
N VAL A 3 -10.33 -64.12 -16.18
CA VAL A 3 -10.90 -65.48 -16.06
C VAL A 3 -10.89 -66.25 -17.39
N LEU A 4 -11.08 -65.59 -18.54
CA LEU A 4 -11.23 -66.28 -19.84
C LEU A 4 -9.92 -66.46 -20.59
N ARG A 5 -8.92 -65.61 -20.35
CA ARG A 5 -7.63 -65.61 -21.05
C ARG A 5 -6.91 -66.97 -21.01
N PRO A 6 -6.81 -67.67 -19.86
CA PRO A 6 -6.16 -68.99 -19.82
C PRO A 6 -6.86 -70.05 -20.68
N HIS A 7 -8.18 -69.95 -20.82
CA HIS A 7 -8.96 -70.85 -21.66
C HIS A 7 -8.81 -70.54 -23.15
N LEU A 8 -8.72 -69.25 -23.51
CA LEU A 8 -8.68 -68.78 -24.88
C LEU A 8 -7.28 -68.87 -25.52
N GLU A 9 -6.22 -68.59 -24.75
CA GLU A 9 -4.85 -68.46 -25.27
C GLU A 9 -3.97 -69.67 -24.94
N HIS A 10 -4.30 -70.42 -23.89
CA HIS A 10 -3.44 -71.50 -23.36
C HIS A 10 -4.14 -72.86 -23.28
N GLY A 11 -5.32 -73.01 -23.89
CA GLY A 11 -6.05 -74.29 -23.99
C GLY A 11 -6.53 -74.88 -22.67
N VAL A 12 -6.49 -74.13 -21.56
CA VAL A 12 -6.90 -74.61 -20.24
C VAL A 12 -8.42 -74.87 -20.23
N PRO A 13 -8.92 -76.01 -19.69
CA PRO A 13 -10.35 -76.24 -19.60
C PRO A 13 -11.09 -75.11 -18.86
N LEU A 14 -12.21 -74.64 -19.41
CA LEU A 14 -12.97 -73.49 -18.87
C LEU A 14 -13.40 -73.70 -17.41
N THR A 15 -13.63 -74.95 -16.99
CA THR A 15 -13.96 -75.32 -15.61
C THR A 15 -12.83 -74.99 -14.63
N ARG A 16 -11.58 -75.26 -14.99
CA ARG A 16 -10.40 -74.88 -14.20
C ARG A 16 -10.17 -73.38 -14.20
N ALA A 17 -10.33 -72.73 -15.35
CA ALA A 17 -10.19 -71.28 -15.46
C ALA A 17 -11.26 -70.54 -14.62
N ALA A 18 -12.49 -71.06 -14.58
CA ALA A 18 -13.57 -70.54 -13.75
C ALA A 18 -13.29 -70.69 -12.24
N ALA A 19 -12.80 -71.87 -11.82
CA ALA A 19 -12.44 -72.14 -10.43
C ALA A 19 -11.28 -71.25 -9.95
N ALA A 20 -10.21 -71.12 -10.76
CA ALA A 20 -9.08 -70.25 -10.45
C ALA A 20 -9.47 -68.76 -10.40
N GLY A 21 -10.48 -68.37 -11.18
CA GLY A 21 -11.05 -67.03 -11.17
C GLY A 21 -12.12 -66.76 -10.10
N GLY A 22 -12.43 -67.73 -9.24
CA GLY A 22 -13.44 -67.60 -8.19
C GLY A 22 -14.88 -67.40 -8.70
N VAL A 23 -15.20 -67.84 -9.92
CA VAL A 23 -16.54 -67.67 -10.53
C VAL A 23 -17.18 -69.00 -10.89
N SER A 24 -18.50 -69.06 -10.88
CA SER A 24 -19.22 -70.28 -11.29
C SER A 24 -18.98 -70.61 -12.76
N VAL A 25 -18.96 -71.91 -13.09
CA VAL A 25 -18.81 -72.41 -14.47
C VAL A 25 -19.91 -71.85 -15.39
N ARG A 26 -21.12 -71.62 -14.86
CA ARG A 26 -22.22 -70.98 -15.59
C ARG A 26 -21.88 -69.54 -16.00
N THR A 27 -21.31 -68.76 -15.08
CA THR A 27 -20.89 -67.38 -15.35
C THR A 27 -19.74 -67.34 -16.36
N ALA A 28 -18.75 -68.24 -16.22
CA ALA A 28 -17.64 -68.35 -17.17
C ALA A 28 -18.12 -68.74 -18.58
N ARG A 29 -19.08 -69.68 -18.71
CA ARG A 29 -19.72 -70.04 -19.99
C ARG A 29 -20.46 -68.85 -20.60
N ARG A 30 -21.22 -68.08 -19.81
CA ARG A 30 -21.92 -66.88 -20.27
C ARG A 30 -20.94 -65.83 -20.79
N TRP A 31 -19.85 -65.59 -20.08
CA TRP A 31 -18.80 -64.66 -20.51
C TRP A 31 -18.10 -65.15 -21.78
N LEU A 32 -17.79 -66.45 -21.89
CA LEU A 32 -17.19 -67.01 -23.10
C LEU A 32 -18.12 -66.85 -24.32
N ALA A 33 -19.42 -67.07 -24.14
CA ALA A 33 -20.41 -66.84 -25.20
C ALA A 33 -20.48 -65.36 -25.62
N ALA A 34 -20.51 -64.43 -24.65
CA ALA A 34 -20.49 -63.00 -24.93
C ALA A 34 -19.19 -62.56 -25.64
N TYR A 35 -18.04 -63.10 -25.21
CA TYR A 35 -16.74 -62.84 -25.84
C TYR A 35 -16.68 -63.37 -27.28
N ARG A 36 -17.21 -64.56 -27.56
CA ARG A 36 -17.28 -65.10 -28.92
C ARG A 36 -18.22 -64.29 -29.83
N ALA A 37 -19.29 -63.71 -29.27
CA ALA A 37 -20.26 -62.94 -30.03
C ALA A 37 -19.83 -61.51 -30.35
N GLY A 38 -18.98 -60.88 -29.52
CA GLY A 38 -18.63 -59.46 -29.70
C GLY A 38 -17.26 -59.05 -29.14
N GLY A 39 -16.34 -59.99 -29.00
CA GLY A 39 -14.97 -59.76 -28.54
C GLY A 39 -14.86 -59.26 -27.09
N PRO A 40 -13.71 -58.70 -26.71
CA PRO A 40 -13.47 -58.17 -25.36
C PRO A 40 -14.49 -57.10 -24.92
N ALA A 41 -14.99 -56.29 -25.86
CA ALA A 41 -15.94 -55.22 -25.58
C ALA A 41 -17.30 -55.74 -25.08
N ALA A 42 -17.73 -56.92 -25.53
CA ALA A 42 -18.99 -57.54 -25.09
C ALA A 42 -18.96 -58.05 -23.64
N LEU A 43 -17.78 -58.12 -23.02
CA LEU A 43 -17.63 -58.43 -21.59
C LEU A 43 -17.80 -57.19 -20.69
N ALA A 44 -17.79 -55.98 -21.26
CA ALA A 44 -18.05 -54.77 -20.51
C ALA A 44 -19.50 -54.77 -20.01
N ARG A 45 -19.71 -54.36 -18.76
CA ARG A 45 -21.05 -54.25 -18.16
C ARG A 45 -21.83 -53.19 -18.95
N ARG A 46 -22.87 -53.61 -19.69
CA ARG A 46 -23.78 -52.66 -20.34
C ARG A 46 -24.36 -51.73 -19.25
N PRO A 47 -24.24 -50.40 -19.40
CA PRO A 47 -24.96 -49.50 -18.52
C PRO A 47 -26.45 -49.80 -18.64
N ARG A 48 -27.18 -49.74 -17.52
CA ARG A 48 -28.64 -49.92 -17.54
C ARG A 48 -29.25 -48.81 -18.40
N SER A 49 -30.25 -49.14 -19.20
CA SER A 49 -30.93 -48.22 -20.12
C SER A 49 -31.70 -47.10 -19.43
N ASP A 50 -31.95 -47.22 -18.12
CA ASP A 50 -32.67 -46.26 -17.29
C ASP A 50 -31.76 -45.22 -16.61
N ARG A 51 -30.46 -45.25 -16.88
CA ARG A 51 -29.50 -44.30 -16.30
C ARG A 51 -29.68 -42.93 -16.95
N GLY A 52 -30.52 -42.09 -16.34
CA GLY A 52 -30.68 -40.67 -16.72
C GLY A 52 -32.08 -40.28 -17.21
N THR A 53 -32.99 -41.23 -17.42
CA THR A 53 -34.41 -40.92 -17.70
C THR A 53 -35.09 -40.51 -16.39
N ARG A 54 -35.18 -39.20 -16.16
CA ARG A 54 -35.96 -38.60 -15.07
C ARG A 54 -37.42 -39.04 -15.22
N THR A 55 -37.92 -39.87 -14.32
CA THR A 55 -39.34 -40.31 -14.26
C THR A 55 -40.31 -39.19 -13.89
N LEU A 56 -39.79 -37.99 -13.61
CA LEU A 56 -40.56 -36.82 -13.22
C LEU A 56 -40.82 -35.93 -14.43
N PRO A 57 -42.04 -35.39 -14.57
CA PRO A 57 -42.33 -34.33 -15.54
C PRO A 57 -41.37 -33.15 -15.38
N SER A 58 -40.98 -32.51 -16.49
CA SER A 58 -40.10 -31.32 -16.48
C SER A 58 -40.64 -30.21 -15.59
N GLU A 59 -41.96 -30.00 -15.61
CA GLU A 59 -42.67 -29.01 -14.80
C GLU A 59 -42.50 -29.25 -13.28
N CYS A 60 -42.39 -30.52 -12.87
CA CYS A 60 -42.14 -30.87 -11.47
C CYS A 60 -40.69 -30.57 -11.07
N VAL A 61 -39.74 -30.77 -12.00
CA VAL A 61 -38.33 -30.40 -11.79
C VAL A 61 -38.17 -28.89 -11.70
N GLU A 62 -38.76 -28.13 -12.62
CA GLU A 62 -38.76 -26.66 -12.62
C GLU A 62 -39.38 -26.10 -11.33
N LEU A 63 -40.43 -26.73 -10.82
CA LEU A 63 -41.02 -26.36 -9.53
C LEU A 63 -40.04 -26.56 -8.37
N VAL A 64 -39.31 -27.68 -8.34
CA VAL A 64 -38.28 -27.94 -7.31
C VAL A 64 -37.17 -26.89 -7.39
N GLU A 65 -36.64 -26.64 -8.59
CA GLU A 65 -35.58 -25.66 -8.85
C GLU A 65 -36.04 -24.25 -8.46
N GLY A 66 -37.23 -23.83 -8.91
CA GLY A 66 -37.79 -22.52 -8.60
C GLY A 66 -38.05 -22.30 -7.10
N LEU A 67 -38.48 -23.34 -6.37
CA LEU A 67 -38.62 -23.26 -4.91
C LEU A 67 -37.26 -23.16 -4.21
N ALA A 68 -36.26 -23.89 -4.68
CA ALA A 68 -34.91 -23.85 -4.13
C ALA A 68 -34.23 -22.48 -4.28
N LEU A 69 -34.58 -21.71 -5.32
CA LEU A 69 -34.00 -20.39 -5.59
C LEU A 69 -34.70 -19.23 -4.86
N ARG A 70 -35.73 -19.49 -4.03
CA ARG A 70 -36.43 -18.43 -3.27
C ARG A 70 -35.60 -17.89 -2.09
N ARG A 71 -35.91 -16.65 -1.70
CA ARG A 71 -35.46 -16.03 -0.45
C ARG A 71 -36.63 -15.88 0.54
N PRO A 72 -36.45 -16.23 1.83
CA PRO A 72 -35.30 -16.93 2.41
C PRO A 72 -35.16 -18.36 1.86
N GLN A 73 -33.94 -18.92 1.85
CA GLN A 73 -33.67 -20.25 1.29
C GLN A 73 -34.47 -21.32 2.06
N PRO A 74 -35.44 -21.99 1.43
CA PRO A 74 -36.21 -23.04 2.09
C PRO A 74 -35.37 -24.31 2.24
N SER A 75 -35.59 -25.04 3.34
CA SER A 75 -34.92 -26.34 3.53
C SER A 75 -35.41 -27.36 2.51
N THR A 76 -34.54 -28.30 2.12
CA THR A 76 -34.89 -29.40 1.20
C THR A 76 -36.13 -30.18 1.67
N ALA A 77 -36.30 -30.33 2.98
CA ALA A 77 -37.48 -30.96 3.57
C ALA A 77 -38.76 -30.16 3.34
N HIS A 78 -38.69 -28.82 3.42
CA HIS A 78 -39.82 -27.96 3.09
C HIS A 78 -40.17 -28.04 1.60
N ILE A 79 -39.16 -27.95 0.72
CA ILE A 79 -39.34 -28.08 -0.74
C ILE A 79 -40.01 -29.41 -1.08
N HIS A 80 -39.52 -30.52 -0.53
CA HIS A 80 -40.10 -31.84 -0.75
C HIS A 80 -41.58 -31.91 -0.34
N ARG A 81 -41.95 -31.43 0.86
CA ARG A 81 -43.36 -31.41 1.30
C ARG A 81 -44.25 -30.62 0.34
N THR A 82 -43.80 -29.44 -0.06
CA THR A 82 -44.55 -28.54 -0.95
C THR A 82 -44.73 -29.15 -2.35
N VAL A 83 -43.66 -29.72 -2.91
CA VAL A 83 -43.70 -30.34 -4.24
C VAL A 83 -44.57 -31.60 -4.24
N THR A 84 -44.52 -32.43 -3.20
CA THR A 84 -45.37 -33.63 -3.10
C THR A 84 -46.86 -33.27 -3.05
N THR A 85 -47.24 -32.21 -2.33
CA THR A 85 -48.62 -31.71 -2.31
C THR A 85 -49.07 -31.25 -3.71
N ILE A 86 -48.24 -30.49 -4.42
CA ILE A 86 -48.57 -29.98 -5.76
C ILE A 86 -48.59 -31.10 -6.80
N ALA A 87 -47.67 -32.07 -6.69
CA ALA A 87 -47.65 -33.24 -7.56
C ALA A 87 -48.94 -34.05 -7.44
N ALA A 88 -49.47 -34.25 -6.23
CA ALA A 88 -50.74 -34.93 -6.00
C ALA A 88 -51.92 -34.17 -6.64
N GLN A 89 -51.96 -32.84 -6.53
CA GLN A 89 -53.01 -32.01 -7.14
C GLN A 89 -52.98 -32.03 -8.67
N ARG A 90 -51.78 -32.19 -9.26
CA ARG A 90 -51.57 -32.21 -10.72
C ARG A 90 -51.51 -33.61 -11.32
N GLY A 91 -51.66 -34.66 -10.51
CA GLY A 91 -51.58 -36.06 -10.96
C GLY A 91 -50.17 -36.50 -11.38
N TRP A 92 -49.12 -35.81 -10.93
CA TRP A 92 -47.73 -36.20 -11.19
C TRP A 92 -47.25 -37.29 -10.23
N PRO A 93 -46.28 -38.14 -10.64
CA PRO A 93 -45.61 -39.04 -9.71
C PRO A 93 -44.97 -38.26 -8.56
N ALA A 94 -45.25 -38.67 -7.32
CA ALA A 94 -44.68 -38.03 -6.15
C ALA A 94 -43.14 -38.21 -6.13
N PRO A 95 -42.36 -37.12 -6.13
CA PRO A 95 -40.91 -37.23 -6.06
C PRO A 95 -40.47 -37.71 -4.67
N SER A 96 -39.42 -38.54 -4.63
CA SER A 96 -38.80 -38.90 -3.35
C SER A 96 -37.98 -37.73 -2.79
N TYR A 97 -37.75 -37.73 -1.48
CA TYR A 97 -36.85 -36.76 -0.84
C TYR A 97 -35.46 -36.75 -1.47
N GLU A 98 -34.90 -37.92 -1.76
CA GLU A 98 -33.58 -38.04 -2.38
C GLU A 98 -33.56 -37.47 -3.80
N THR A 99 -34.66 -37.62 -4.54
CA THR A 99 -34.82 -37.00 -5.86
C THR A 99 -34.84 -35.48 -5.77
N VAL A 100 -35.61 -34.92 -4.84
CA VAL A 100 -35.64 -33.47 -4.58
C VAL A 100 -34.25 -32.98 -4.15
N ARG A 101 -33.60 -33.68 -3.22
CA ARG A 101 -32.24 -33.36 -2.76
C ARG A 101 -31.23 -33.37 -3.91
N THR A 102 -31.31 -34.35 -4.81
CA THR A 102 -30.44 -34.46 -5.98
C THR A 102 -30.66 -33.30 -6.94
N ILE A 103 -31.92 -32.90 -7.18
CA ILE A 103 -32.24 -31.74 -8.03
C ILE A 103 -31.69 -30.46 -7.41
N VAL A 104 -31.95 -30.23 -6.12
CA VAL A 104 -31.44 -29.03 -5.40
C VAL A 104 -29.91 -29.00 -5.37
N GLY A 105 -29.27 -30.14 -5.12
CA GLY A 105 -27.81 -30.25 -5.12
C GLY A 105 -27.16 -30.21 -6.51
N GLY A 106 -27.96 -30.40 -7.57
CA GLY A 106 -27.53 -30.32 -8.96
C GLY A 106 -27.74 -28.95 -9.60
N LEU A 107 -28.28 -27.97 -8.86
CA LEU A 107 -28.37 -26.60 -9.32
C LEU A 107 -26.98 -26.03 -9.61
N ASP A 108 -26.90 -25.17 -10.63
CA ASP A 108 -25.67 -24.43 -10.92
C ASP A 108 -25.25 -23.63 -9.67
N PRO A 109 -24.02 -23.79 -9.16
CA PRO A 109 -23.55 -23.09 -7.96
C PRO A 109 -23.58 -21.56 -8.10
N GLY A 110 -23.39 -21.06 -9.32
CA GLY A 110 -23.50 -19.64 -9.64
C GLY A 110 -24.94 -19.15 -9.56
N LEU A 111 -25.90 -19.88 -10.14
CA LEU A 111 -27.32 -19.58 -10.05
C LEU A 111 -27.82 -19.56 -8.59
N ALA A 112 -27.44 -20.56 -7.79
CA ALA A 112 -27.79 -20.61 -6.36
C ALA A 112 -27.17 -19.42 -5.59
N THR A 113 -25.91 -19.09 -5.88
CA THR A 113 -25.22 -17.94 -5.28
C THR A 113 -25.91 -16.63 -5.61
N LEU A 114 -26.25 -16.41 -6.89
CA LEU A 114 -26.96 -15.23 -7.34
C LEU A 114 -28.34 -15.14 -6.65
N ALA A 115 -29.06 -16.26 -6.61
CA ALA A 115 -30.38 -16.35 -6.01
C ALA A 115 -30.38 -16.09 -4.51
N HIS A 116 -29.39 -16.54 -3.72
CA HIS A 116 -29.40 -16.42 -2.25
C HIS A 116 -28.55 -15.28 -1.71
N GLN A 117 -27.45 -14.95 -2.38
CA GLN A 117 -26.43 -14.02 -1.88
C GLN A 117 -26.28 -12.77 -2.76
N GLY A 118 -26.84 -12.78 -3.98
CA GLY A 118 -26.97 -11.62 -4.84
C GLY A 118 -25.80 -11.44 -5.82
N VAL A 119 -25.89 -10.38 -6.62
CA VAL A 119 -24.96 -10.11 -7.73
C VAL A 119 -23.53 -9.95 -7.22
N ALA A 120 -23.29 -9.21 -6.14
CA ALA A 120 -21.94 -8.99 -5.62
C ALA A 120 -21.21 -10.30 -5.27
N ALA A 121 -21.88 -11.20 -4.55
CA ALA A 121 -21.32 -12.50 -4.15
C ALA A 121 -21.18 -13.49 -5.32
N TYR A 122 -21.93 -13.27 -6.40
CA TYR A 122 -21.77 -13.99 -7.67
C TYR A 122 -20.53 -13.50 -8.42
N ARG A 123 -20.37 -12.17 -8.57
CA ARG A 123 -19.20 -11.57 -9.23
C ARG A 123 -17.90 -12.06 -8.60
N ASP A 124 -17.83 -12.01 -7.28
CA ASP A 124 -16.65 -12.40 -6.52
C ASP A 124 -16.23 -13.87 -6.74
N ARG A 125 -17.21 -14.78 -6.83
CA ARG A 125 -16.94 -16.23 -6.89
C ARG A 125 -16.94 -16.84 -8.30
N PHE A 126 -17.69 -16.28 -9.22
CA PHE A 126 -18.00 -16.92 -10.51
C PHE A 126 -17.65 -16.08 -11.73
N GLU A 127 -17.49 -14.75 -11.61
CA GLU A 127 -17.03 -13.97 -12.75
C GLU A 127 -15.51 -14.16 -12.96
N LEU A 128 -15.13 -14.42 -14.22
CA LEU A 128 -13.74 -14.50 -14.63
C LEU A 128 -13.07 -13.13 -14.48
N VAL A 129 -12.17 -13.02 -13.50
CA VAL A 129 -11.34 -11.83 -13.33
C VAL A 129 -10.16 -11.90 -14.31
N TYR A 130 -10.15 -11.02 -15.31
CA TYR A 130 -8.97 -10.82 -16.16
C TYR A 130 -7.86 -10.16 -15.33
N ARG A 131 -6.93 -10.98 -14.83
CA ARG A 131 -5.78 -10.51 -14.05
C ARG A 131 -4.79 -9.80 -14.97
N ARG A 132 -4.82 -8.47 -14.98
CA ARG A 132 -3.78 -7.66 -15.63
C ARG A 132 -2.56 -7.60 -14.73
N GLU A 133 -1.38 -7.78 -15.29
CA GLU A 133 -0.10 -7.46 -14.67
C GLU A 133 0.57 -6.38 -15.51
N ALA A 134 1.17 -5.40 -14.85
CA ALA A 134 2.06 -4.44 -15.46
C ALA A 134 3.19 -5.16 -16.20
N ALA A 135 3.65 -4.61 -17.32
CA ALA A 135 4.74 -5.19 -18.09
C ALA A 135 6.10 -4.93 -17.42
N ARG A 136 6.26 -3.77 -16.74
CA ARG A 136 7.52 -3.37 -16.09
C ARG A 136 7.32 -2.83 -14.68
N PRO A 137 8.37 -2.86 -13.83
CA PRO A 137 8.36 -2.15 -12.56
C PRO A 137 8.05 -0.65 -12.76
N ASN A 138 7.36 -0.07 -11.78
CA ASN A 138 6.85 1.29 -11.75
C ASN A 138 5.88 1.67 -12.89
N GLU A 139 5.36 0.73 -13.67
CA GLU A 139 4.29 1.07 -14.61
C GLU A 139 2.98 1.36 -13.88
N VAL A 140 2.60 0.49 -12.95
CA VAL A 140 1.38 0.62 -12.16
C VAL A 140 1.70 0.40 -10.70
N TRP A 141 1.36 1.37 -9.86
CA TRP A 141 1.34 1.25 -8.42
C TRP A 141 -0.09 1.21 -7.91
N GLN A 142 -0.36 0.38 -6.91
CA GLN A 142 -1.65 0.27 -6.24
C GLN A 142 -1.54 0.84 -4.83
N ALA A 143 -2.40 1.80 -4.49
CA ALA A 143 -2.51 2.38 -3.16
C ALA A 143 -3.81 1.93 -2.50
N ASP A 144 -3.70 1.48 -1.25
CA ASP A 144 -4.85 1.03 -0.48
C ASP A 144 -4.61 1.19 1.03
N HIS A 145 -5.68 1.17 1.80
CA HIS A 145 -5.73 1.29 3.25
C HIS A 145 -6.38 0.06 3.88
N THR A 146 -5.90 -0.34 5.04
CA THR A 146 -6.55 -1.38 5.86
C THR A 146 -6.44 -1.03 7.35
N GLU A 147 -7.52 -1.26 8.11
CA GLU A 147 -7.48 -1.18 9.56
C GLU A 147 -6.83 -2.47 10.07
N LEU A 148 -5.77 -2.36 10.87
CA LEU A 148 -5.04 -3.53 11.32
C LEU A 148 -5.84 -4.29 12.40
N ASP A 149 -5.77 -5.61 12.36
CA ASP A 149 -6.26 -6.52 13.40
C ASP A 149 -5.29 -6.53 14.61
N LEU A 150 -4.98 -5.35 15.11
CA LEU A 150 -3.99 -5.09 16.15
C LEU A 150 -4.43 -3.85 16.96
N MET A 151 -4.28 -3.90 18.29
CA MET A 151 -4.37 -2.72 19.16
C MET A 151 -2.99 -2.24 19.58
N ILE A 152 -2.78 -0.93 19.56
CA ILE A 152 -1.60 -0.24 20.08
C ILE A 152 -2.02 0.81 21.12
N LEU A 153 -1.06 1.38 21.84
CA LEU A 153 -1.29 2.50 22.75
C LEU A 153 -1.02 3.82 22.03
N ASP A 154 -1.96 4.76 22.12
CA ASP A 154 -1.75 6.13 21.68
C ASP A 154 -0.86 6.92 22.67
N ALA A 155 -0.60 8.20 22.37
CA ALA A 155 0.21 9.06 23.24
C ALA A 155 -0.37 9.29 24.64
N ALA A 156 -1.68 9.05 24.84
CA ALA A 156 -2.36 9.12 26.12
C ALA A 156 -2.43 7.76 26.84
N GLY A 157 -1.87 6.69 26.26
CA GLY A 157 -1.95 5.33 26.78
C GLY A 157 -3.30 4.65 26.52
N THR A 158 -4.12 5.18 25.62
CA THR A 158 -5.41 4.59 25.25
C THR A 158 -5.21 3.54 24.16
N PRO A 159 -5.78 2.33 24.32
CA PRO A 159 -5.80 1.31 23.28
C PRO A 159 -6.58 1.75 22.04
N VAL A 160 -5.93 1.76 20.87
CA VAL A 160 -6.51 2.16 19.59
C VAL A 160 -6.07 1.22 18.47
N ARG A 161 -6.91 1.09 17.42
CA ARG A 161 -6.56 0.32 16.22
C ARG A 161 -5.91 1.25 15.18
N PRO A 162 -4.70 0.95 14.71
CA PRO A 162 -4.04 1.73 13.69
C PRO A 162 -4.47 1.30 12.29
N TRP A 163 -4.39 2.24 11.35
CA TRP A 163 -4.54 1.99 9.93
C TRP A 163 -3.18 1.92 9.25
N LEU A 164 -3.10 1.10 8.20
CA LEU A 164 -1.94 0.97 7.32
C LEU A 164 -2.36 1.37 5.90
N THR A 165 -1.69 2.38 5.34
CA THR A 165 -1.73 2.67 3.91
C THR A 165 -0.50 2.07 3.26
N THR A 166 -0.66 1.34 2.16
CA THR A 166 0.47 0.76 1.43
C THR A 166 0.40 1.08 -0.05
N ILE A 167 1.57 1.30 -0.65
CA ILE A 167 1.76 1.45 -2.09
C ILE A 167 2.55 0.25 -2.59
N LEU A 168 1.91 -0.54 -3.43
CA LEU A 168 2.44 -1.79 -3.98
C LEU A 168 2.76 -1.62 -5.46
N ASP A 169 3.95 -2.04 -5.88
CA ASP A 169 4.28 -2.15 -7.30
C ASP A 169 3.62 -3.39 -7.93
N ASP A 170 2.86 -3.17 -9.00
CA ASP A 170 2.06 -4.20 -9.64
C ASP A 170 2.91 -5.28 -10.34
N ARG A 171 4.05 -4.94 -10.94
CA ARG A 171 4.87 -5.94 -11.64
C ARG A 171 5.65 -6.80 -10.66
N SER A 172 6.31 -6.17 -9.71
CA SER A 172 7.27 -6.82 -8.81
C SER A 172 6.63 -7.42 -7.57
N ARG A 173 5.45 -6.95 -7.16
CA ARG A 173 4.86 -7.18 -5.83
C ARG A 173 5.65 -6.49 -4.71
N ALA A 174 6.61 -5.63 -5.02
CA ALA A 174 7.41 -4.98 -3.99
C ALA A 174 6.62 -3.81 -3.38
N VAL A 175 6.62 -3.71 -2.05
CA VAL A 175 6.10 -2.53 -1.36
C VAL A 175 7.01 -1.34 -1.66
N ALA A 176 6.48 -0.32 -2.33
CA ALA A 176 7.22 0.89 -2.66
C ALA A 176 7.27 1.84 -1.47
N GLY A 177 6.17 1.98 -0.73
CA GLY A 177 6.08 2.82 0.47
C GLY A 177 4.85 2.48 1.29
N TYR A 178 4.83 2.89 2.55
CA TYR A 178 3.67 2.74 3.43
C TYR A 178 3.59 3.89 4.44
N THR A 179 2.46 3.99 5.12
CA THR A 179 2.34 4.82 6.34
C THR A 179 1.39 4.15 7.32
N VAL A 180 1.77 4.16 8.60
CA VAL A 180 0.94 3.70 9.71
C VAL A 180 0.45 4.92 10.47
N PHE A 181 -0.84 4.97 10.78
CA PHE A 181 -1.45 6.15 11.38
C PHE A 181 -2.67 5.81 12.24
N LEU A 182 -3.11 6.81 13.01
CA LEU A 182 -4.33 6.76 13.82
C LEU A 182 -5.40 7.68 13.20
N GLY A 183 -6.66 7.30 13.36
CA GLY A 183 -7.81 7.99 12.76
C GLY A 183 -8.18 7.46 11.37
N ASP A 184 -9.16 8.09 10.75
CA ASP A 184 -9.73 7.60 9.50
C ASP A 184 -8.77 7.75 8.31
N PRO A 185 -8.74 6.78 7.38
CA PRO A 185 -7.96 6.87 6.16
C PRO A 185 -8.43 8.05 5.31
N SER A 186 -7.47 8.76 4.72
CA SER A 186 -7.72 9.88 3.81
C SER A 186 -6.63 9.96 2.76
N ALA A 187 -6.86 10.75 1.70
CA ALA A 187 -5.87 10.99 0.65
C ALA A 187 -4.53 11.54 1.19
N LEU A 188 -4.53 12.11 2.40
CA LEU A 188 -3.31 12.56 3.08
C LEU A 188 -2.34 11.42 3.36
N GLN A 189 -2.87 10.28 3.83
CA GLN A 189 -2.06 9.13 4.17
C GLN A 189 -1.51 8.45 2.92
N THR A 190 -2.31 8.44 1.84
CA THR A 190 -1.84 8.06 0.50
C THR A 190 -0.71 8.95 0.04
N ALA A 191 -0.82 10.28 0.21
CA ALA A 191 0.21 11.23 -0.17
C ALA A 191 1.52 11.02 0.59
N LEU A 192 1.46 10.78 1.91
CA LEU A 192 2.65 10.48 2.73
C LEU A 192 3.32 9.15 2.35
N ALA A 193 2.52 8.10 2.11
CA ALA A 193 3.02 6.82 1.61
C ALA A 193 3.65 7.00 0.22
N LEU A 194 3.03 7.81 -0.65
CA LEU A 194 3.51 8.07 -2.02
C LEU A 194 4.81 8.84 -2.01
N ARG A 195 4.94 9.84 -1.14
CA ARG A 195 6.19 10.58 -0.97
C ARG A 195 7.33 9.65 -0.56
N GLN A 196 7.11 8.78 0.43
CA GLN A 196 8.10 7.78 0.83
C GLN A 196 8.39 6.79 -0.31
N ALA A 197 7.34 6.39 -1.05
CA ALA A 197 7.46 5.46 -2.16
C ALA A 197 8.34 6.03 -3.29
N ILE A 198 8.14 7.29 -3.66
CA ILE A 198 8.86 7.92 -4.76
C ILE A 198 10.32 8.18 -4.40
N TRP A 199 10.60 8.68 -3.20
CA TRP A 199 11.96 9.06 -2.84
C TRP A 199 12.83 7.85 -2.50
N ARG A 200 14.15 8.04 -2.58
CA ARG A 200 15.13 7.03 -2.17
C ARG A 200 15.07 6.85 -0.65
N LYS A 201 15.05 5.61 -0.20
CA LYS A 201 15.06 5.29 1.23
C LYS A 201 16.48 5.43 1.76
N THR A 202 16.58 5.78 3.04
CA THR A 202 17.84 5.83 3.77
C THR A 202 18.40 4.42 4.00
N ASP A 203 17.51 3.44 4.24
CA ASP A 203 17.90 2.04 4.34
C ASP A 203 18.16 1.43 2.93
N PRO A 204 19.39 1.00 2.62
CA PRO A 204 19.72 0.40 1.33
C PRO A 204 19.04 -0.95 1.08
N ARG A 205 18.52 -1.61 2.13
CA ARG A 205 17.67 -2.81 1.98
C ARG A 205 16.39 -2.49 1.25
N TRP A 206 15.95 -1.23 1.18
CA TRP A 206 14.73 -0.83 0.48
C TRP A 206 15.04 -0.12 -0.84
N ALA A 207 15.29 -0.91 -1.89
CA ALA A 207 15.71 -0.37 -3.17
C ALA A 207 14.58 0.31 -3.98
N VAL A 208 13.33 -0.12 -3.76
CA VAL A 208 12.16 0.33 -4.53
C VAL A 208 11.99 1.84 -4.43
N CYS A 209 11.98 2.57 -5.55
CA CYS A 209 11.75 4.02 -5.58
C CYS A 209 11.32 4.51 -6.98
N GLY A 210 11.05 5.81 -7.13
CA GLY A 210 10.74 6.46 -8.40
C GLY A 210 9.27 6.81 -8.60
N LEU A 211 8.99 7.47 -9.71
CA LEU A 211 7.66 7.89 -10.13
C LEU A 211 7.01 6.76 -10.94
N PRO A 212 5.80 6.32 -10.59
CA PRO A 212 5.06 5.39 -11.42
C PRO A 212 4.50 6.07 -12.67
N ASP A 213 4.12 5.29 -13.69
CA ASP A 213 3.34 5.82 -14.82
C ASP A 213 1.87 5.99 -14.41
N VAL A 214 1.35 5.04 -13.63
CA VAL A 214 -0.03 5.03 -13.14
C VAL A 214 -0.05 4.79 -11.63
N LEU A 215 -0.79 5.62 -10.91
CA LEU A 215 -1.18 5.36 -9.53
C LEU A 215 -2.65 4.96 -9.50
N TYR A 216 -2.95 3.75 -9.05
CA TYR A 216 -4.31 3.26 -8.83
C TYR A 216 -4.67 3.44 -7.36
N SER A 217 -5.70 4.24 -7.06
CA SER A 217 -6.11 4.57 -5.69
C SER A 217 -7.63 4.55 -5.55
N ASP A 218 -8.17 4.47 -4.33
CA ASP A 218 -9.60 4.66 -4.12
C ASP A 218 -10.05 6.12 -4.30
N HIS A 219 -11.35 6.34 -4.50
CA HIS A 219 -11.97 7.66 -4.48
C HIS A 219 -12.20 8.11 -3.04
N GLY A 220 -11.33 8.96 -2.50
CA GLY A 220 -11.61 9.75 -1.30
C GLY A 220 -12.17 11.12 -1.68
N ALA A 221 -13.36 11.47 -1.21
CA ALA A 221 -14.05 12.74 -1.50
C ALA A 221 -13.52 13.93 -0.66
N ASP A 222 -12.22 13.94 -0.35
CA ASP A 222 -11.63 14.90 0.59
C ASP A 222 -10.86 16.00 -0.14
N PHE A 223 -10.74 17.20 0.47
CA PHE A 223 -9.92 18.31 -0.04
C PHE A 223 -8.48 17.91 -0.38
N THR A 224 -7.94 16.91 0.32
CA THR A 224 -6.60 16.37 0.07
C THR A 224 -6.49 15.59 -1.24
N SER A 225 -7.60 15.18 -1.87
CA SER A 225 -7.60 14.60 -3.22
C SER A 225 -7.07 15.58 -4.25
N ALA A 226 -7.47 16.86 -4.20
CA ALA A 226 -7.01 17.89 -5.12
C ALA A 226 -5.49 18.13 -5.04
N HIS A 227 -4.90 17.99 -3.84
CA HIS A 227 -3.46 18.08 -3.66
C HIS A 227 -2.72 16.88 -4.26
N LEU A 228 -3.26 15.67 -4.06
CA LEU A 228 -2.72 14.45 -4.66
C LEU A 228 -2.80 14.53 -6.20
N ASP A 229 -3.95 14.98 -6.74
CA ASP A 229 -4.17 15.18 -8.17
C ASP A 229 -3.15 16.15 -8.77
N GLN A 230 -2.92 17.29 -8.11
CA GLN A 230 -1.96 18.29 -8.57
C GLN A 230 -0.53 17.73 -8.62
N VAL A 231 -0.09 17.03 -7.57
CA VAL A 231 1.25 16.43 -7.57
C VAL A 231 1.38 15.36 -8.63
N CYS A 232 0.37 14.51 -8.78
CA CYS A 232 0.35 13.51 -9.84
C CYS A 232 0.45 14.18 -11.21
N ALA A 233 -0.28 15.27 -11.47
CA ALA A 233 -0.17 16.02 -12.72
C ALA A 233 1.24 16.62 -12.93
N ASP A 234 1.79 17.32 -11.92
CA ASP A 234 3.10 17.98 -12.00
C ASP A 234 4.25 16.99 -12.21
N THR A 235 4.14 15.82 -11.58
CA THR A 235 5.12 14.73 -11.69
C THR A 235 4.80 13.75 -12.82
N ARG A 236 3.79 14.03 -13.66
CA ARG A 236 3.36 13.18 -14.78
C ARG A 236 3.05 11.74 -14.36
N ILE A 237 2.39 11.56 -13.23
CA ILE A 237 1.77 10.31 -12.80
C ILE A 237 0.31 10.37 -13.22
N ARG A 238 -0.18 9.35 -13.94
CA ARG A 238 -1.61 9.24 -14.24
C ARG A 238 -2.32 8.64 -13.03
N LEU A 239 -3.11 9.43 -12.33
CA LEU A 239 -3.96 8.95 -11.25
C LEU A 239 -5.23 8.30 -11.83
N VAL A 240 -5.51 7.07 -11.43
CA VAL A 240 -6.70 6.31 -11.82
C VAL A 240 -7.42 5.90 -10.55
N HIS A 241 -8.70 6.23 -10.46
CA HIS A 241 -9.52 5.83 -9.33
C HIS A 241 -10.37 4.60 -9.65
N SER A 242 -10.56 3.73 -8.66
CA SER A 242 -11.53 2.65 -8.77
C SER A 242 -12.95 3.21 -8.93
N THR A 243 -13.70 2.66 -9.89
CA THR A 243 -15.14 2.93 -9.99
C THR A 243 -15.83 2.34 -8.75
N PRO A 244 -16.66 3.10 -8.02
CA PRO A 244 -17.37 2.60 -6.85
C PRO A 244 -18.14 1.30 -7.17
N GLY A 245 -17.90 0.25 -6.38
CA GLY A 245 -18.60 -1.04 -6.53
C GLY A 245 -18.04 -1.99 -7.60
N VAL A 246 -16.89 -1.69 -8.22
CA VAL A 246 -16.19 -2.61 -9.13
C VAL A 246 -14.78 -2.88 -8.58
N PRO A 247 -14.56 -3.98 -7.82
CA PRO A 247 -13.29 -4.29 -7.14
C PRO A 247 -12.16 -4.74 -8.09
N GLN A 248 -12.30 -4.52 -9.40
CA GLN A 248 -11.39 -5.05 -10.41
C GLN A 248 -10.13 -4.19 -10.51
N GLY A 249 -9.14 -4.47 -9.64
CA GLY A 249 -7.79 -3.88 -9.75
C GLY A 249 -6.90 -4.01 -8.52
N ARG A 250 -7.48 -4.16 -7.32
CA ARG A 250 -6.76 -4.07 -6.02
C ARG A 250 -6.44 -5.39 -5.33
N GLY A 251 -6.81 -6.52 -5.94
CA GLY A 251 -6.61 -7.84 -5.32
C GLY A 251 -5.15 -8.20 -4.97
N LYS A 252 -4.16 -7.47 -5.50
CA LYS A 252 -2.74 -7.67 -5.18
C LYS A 252 -2.34 -7.00 -3.86
N VAL A 253 -2.77 -5.75 -3.64
CA VAL A 253 -2.53 -5.06 -2.36
C VAL A 253 -3.41 -5.63 -1.23
N GLU A 254 -4.64 -6.05 -1.54
CA GLU A 254 -5.48 -6.79 -0.60
C GLU A 254 -4.84 -8.11 -0.17
N ARG A 255 -4.21 -8.84 -1.11
CA ARG A 255 -3.46 -10.06 -0.79
C ARG A 255 -2.28 -9.77 0.13
N LEU A 256 -1.56 -8.67 -0.10
CA LEU A 256 -0.49 -8.24 0.82
C LEU A 256 -1.04 -8.00 2.23
N PHE A 257 -2.17 -7.32 2.38
CA PHE A 257 -2.78 -7.11 3.69
C PHE A 257 -3.13 -8.43 4.36
N GLY A 258 -3.72 -9.39 3.64
CA GLY A 258 -3.95 -10.74 4.15
C GLY A 258 -2.65 -11.42 4.63
N THR A 259 -1.54 -11.23 3.89
CA THR A 259 -0.21 -11.70 4.29
C THR A 259 0.28 -11.02 5.57
N VAL A 260 0.14 -9.70 5.71
CA VAL A 260 0.51 -8.97 6.94
C VAL A 260 -0.31 -9.45 8.13
N THR A 261 -1.63 -9.59 7.97
CA THR A 261 -2.55 -10.07 9.01
C THR A 261 -2.26 -11.49 9.44
N THR A 262 -1.84 -12.37 8.52
CA THR A 262 -1.60 -13.78 8.84
C THR A 262 -0.19 -14.04 9.36
N GLU A 263 0.81 -13.30 8.85
CA GLU A 263 2.22 -13.59 9.14
C GLU A 263 2.82 -12.64 10.18
N LEU A 264 2.54 -11.34 10.13
CA LEU A 264 3.18 -10.35 11.03
C LEU A 264 2.36 -10.14 12.30
N LEU A 265 1.10 -9.74 12.17
CA LEU A 265 0.29 -9.30 13.32
C LEU A 265 0.21 -10.33 14.45
N PRO A 266 0.10 -11.66 14.20
CA PRO A 266 0.02 -12.65 15.28
C PRO A 266 1.28 -12.75 16.15
N ARG A 267 2.40 -12.19 15.69
CA ARG A 267 3.67 -12.12 16.45
C ARG A 267 3.78 -10.87 17.32
N LEU A 268 2.87 -9.92 17.20
CA LEU A 268 2.88 -8.65 17.92
C LEU A 268 1.90 -8.65 19.10
N PRO A 269 2.22 -7.97 20.22
CA PRO A 269 1.28 -7.83 21.33
C PRO A 269 0.11 -6.93 20.93
N GLY A 270 -1.09 -7.22 21.46
CA GLY A 270 -2.32 -6.52 21.08
C GLY A 270 -3.02 -7.09 19.84
N HIS A 271 -2.57 -8.22 19.29
CA HIS A 271 -3.19 -8.86 18.11
C HIS A 271 -4.64 -9.28 18.38
N ILE A 272 -5.50 -9.06 17.39
CA ILE A 272 -6.94 -9.35 17.42
C ILE A 272 -7.22 -10.48 16.42
N PRO A 273 -7.30 -11.75 16.85
CA PRO A 273 -7.66 -12.84 15.96
C PRO A 273 -9.09 -12.71 15.43
N HIS A 274 -9.32 -13.31 14.27
CA HIS A 274 -10.67 -13.44 13.73
C HIS A 274 -11.59 -14.16 14.73
N GLY A 275 -12.79 -13.61 14.96
CA GLY A 275 -13.80 -14.19 15.84
C GLY A 275 -13.74 -13.77 17.31
N THR A 276 -12.79 -12.91 17.72
CA THR A 276 -12.74 -12.39 19.12
C THR A 276 -13.60 -11.15 19.37
N HIS A 277 -14.43 -10.75 18.38
CA HIS A 277 -15.26 -9.53 18.45
C HIS A 277 -14.45 -8.28 18.81
N GLY A 278 -13.25 -8.14 18.24
CA GLY A 278 -12.40 -6.95 18.45
C GLY A 278 -11.56 -6.99 19.73
N LYS A 279 -11.54 -8.10 20.48
CA LYS A 279 -10.73 -8.22 21.69
C LYS A 279 -9.33 -8.76 21.37
N PRO A 280 -8.26 -8.10 21.85
CA PRO A 280 -6.91 -8.58 21.66
C PRO A 280 -6.59 -9.77 22.58
N VAL A 281 -5.73 -10.68 22.13
CA VAL A 281 -5.32 -11.87 22.91
C VAL A 281 -4.36 -11.50 24.04
N THR A 282 -3.48 -10.54 23.77
CA THR A 282 -2.51 -10.00 24.72
C THR A 282 -2.80 -8.51 24.92
N ALA A 283 -2.39 -7.98 26.08
CA ALA A 283 -2.53 -6.54 26.33
C ALA A 283 -1.73 -5.75 25.28
N PRO A 284 -2.29 -4.66 24.72
CA PRO A 284 -1.56 -3.80 23.80
C PRO A 284 -0.45 -3.05 24.55
N THR A 285 0.77 -3.14 24.04
CA THR A 285 1.94 -2.47 24.64
C THR A 285 2.73 -1.64 23.64
N LEU A 286 2.52 -1.85 22.34
CA LEU A 286 3.24 -1.13 21.30
C LEU A 286 2.74 0.30 21.17
N THR A 287 3.65 1.20 20.86
CA THR A 287 3.37 2.55 20.35
C THR A 287 3.25 2.53 18.82
N LEU A 288 2.75 3.62 18.24
CA LEU A 288 2.67 3.77 16.78
C LEU A 288 4.07 3.68 16.11
N ALA A 289 5.09 4.25 16.74
CA ALA A 289 6.46 4.23 16.22
C ALA A 289 7.08 2.82 16.26
N GLU A 290 6.84 2.06 17.33
CA GLU A 290 7.30 0.67 17.43
C GLU A 290 6.58 -0.23 16.42
N LEU A 291 5.29 0.00 16.17
CA LEU A 291 4.56 -0.69 15.11
C LEU A 291 5.11 -0.36 13.72
N ASP A 292 5.38 0.92 13.44
CA ASP A 292 5.98 1.36 12.18
C ASP A 292 7.33 0.66 11.93
N ALA A 293 8.18 0.59 12.96
CA ALA A 293 9.44 -0.14 12.91
C ALA A 293 9.25 -1.65 12.67
N ALA A 294 8.30 -2.28 13.36
CA ALA A 294 8.01 -3.71 13.20
C ALA A 294 7.49 -4.05 11.79
N ILE A 295 6.64 -3.20 11.21
CA ILE A 295 6.17 -3.34 9.83
C ILE A 295 7.33 -3.15 8.85
N GLY A 296 8.17 -2.13 9.05
CA GLY A 296 9.34 -1.87 8.23
C GLY A 296 10.30 -3.06 8.19
N GLU A 297 10.70 -3.57 9.36
CA GLU A 297 11.57 -4.75 9.44
C GLU A 297 10.95 -5.98 8.79
N TYR A 298 9.66 -6.23 9.01
CA TYR A 298 8.97 -7.35 8.34
C TYR A 298 8.99 -7.21 6.81
N ILE A 299 8.72 -6.01 6.29
CA ILE A 299 8.74 -5.75 4.85
C ILE A 299 10.13 -6.03 4.28
N LEU A 300 11.18 -5.52 4.92
CA LEU A 300 12.56 -5.57 4.42
C LEU A 300 13.22 -6.92 4.58
N ASP A 301 13.09 -7.54 5.75
CA ASP A 301 13.80 -8.78 6.07
C ASP A 301 13.01 -10.04 5.69
N THR A 302 11.68 -9.95 5.63
CA THR A 302 10.83 -11.11 5.31
C THR A 302 10.17 -10.96 3.94
N TYR A 303 9.28 -9.98 3.77
CA TYR A 303 8.40 -9.93 2.59
C TYR A 303 9.15 -9.70 1.27
N HIS A 304 10.06 -8.72 1.22
CA HIS A 304 10.81 -8.36 0.01
C HIS A 304 11.81 -9.44 -0.44
N ARG A 305 12.27 -10.27 0.50
CA ARG A 305 13.32 -11.29 0.28
C ARG A 305 12.77 -12.69 0.05
N ARG A 306 11.54 -12.96 0.49
CA ARG A 306 10.88 -14.25 0.30
C ARG A 306 10.43 -14.43 -1.14
N GLU A 307 10.63 -15.63 -1.69
CA GLU A 307 10.06 -16.00 -2.98
C GLU A 307 8.53 -15.86 -2.96
N HIS A 308 8.00 -15.03 -3.84
CA HIS A 308 6.57 -14.78 -3.92
C HIS A 308 5.89 -15.89 -4.74
N SER A 309 4.85 -16.52 -4.17
CA SER A 309 4.23 -17.74 -4.70
C SER A 309 3.69 -17.61 -6.14
N GLU A 310 3.18 -16.44 -6.53
CA GLU A 310 2.65 -16.21 -7.88
C GLU A 310 3.74 -15.89 -8.92
N THR A 311 4.85 -15.26 -8.51
CA THR A 311 5.88 -14.76 -9.44
C THR A 311 7.14 -15.61 -9.44
N GLY A 312 7.33 -16.48 -8.45
CA GLY A 312 8.49 -17.35 -8.26
C GLY A 312 9.79 -16.62 -7.93
N VAL A 313 9.74 -15.30 -7.67
CA VAL A 313 10.94 -14.46 -7.45
C VAL A 313 10.68 -13.52 -6.27
N PRO A 314 11.68 -13.25 -5.41
CA PRO A 314 11.56 -12.25 -4.36
C PRO A 314 11.14 -10.88 -4.90
N PRO A 315 10.17 -10.18 -4.26
CA PRO A 315 9.65 -8.92 -4.77
C PRO A 315 10.73 -7.86 -5.06
N GLN A 316 11.69 -7.69 -4.16
CA GLN A 316 12.76 -6.71 -4.37
C GLN A 316 13.68 -7.10 -5.52
N GLN A 317 14.02 -8.39 -5.64
CA GLN A 317 14.83 -8.88 -6.76
C GLN A 317 14.10 -8.69 -8.10
N ARG A 318 12.78 -8.94 -8.12
CA ARG A 318 11.93 -8.74 -9.30
C ARG A 318 11.81 -7.26 -9.69
N TRP A 319 11.85 -6.35 -8.71
CA TRP A 319 11.86 -4.91 -8.97
C TRP A 319 13.21 -4.44 -9.53
N LEU A 320 14.32 -4.98 -9.00
CA LEU A 320 15.69 -4.68 -9.47
C LEU A 320 16.06 -5.35 -10.80
N ALA A 321 15.25 -6.30 -11.27
CA ALA A 321 15.52 -7.05 -12.48
C ALA A 321 15.73 -6.14 -13.69
N ASP A 322 16.48 -6.63 -14.67
CA ASP A 322 16.68 -5.98 -15.98
C ASP A 322 17.48 -4.66 -15.96
N GLY A 323 18.07 -4.26 -14.83
CA GLY A 323 19.02 -3.14 -14.75
C GLY A 323 18.45 -1.79 -15.17
N TRP A 324 17.13 -1.64 -15.06
CA TRP A 324 16.42 -0.42 -15.44
C TRP A 324 16.64 0.71 -14.43
N LEU A 325 16.39 1.94 -14.85
CA LEU A 325 16.53 3.13 -14.00
C LEU A 325 15.16 3.75 -13.72
N PRO A 326 14.76 3.89 -12.44
CA PRO A 326 13.52 4.56 -12.09
C PRO A 326 13.55 6.03 -12.48
N ARG A 327 12.41 6.49 -13.04
CA ARG A 327 12.16 7.91 -13.24
C ARG A 327 12.08 8.58 -11.88
N MET A 328 12.95 9.55 -11.61
CA MET A 328 12.95 10.30 -10.35
C MET A 328 12.35 11.70 -10.58
N PRO A 329 11.75 12.32 -9.56
CA PRO A 329 11.49 13.76 -9.60
C PRO A 329 12.82 14.51 -9.62
N ASP A 330 12.82 15.72 -10.19
CA ASP A 330 14.03 16.54 -10.34
C ASP A 330 14.58 17.00 -8.99
N SER A 331 13.68 17.15 -8.00
CA SER A 331 14.04 17.54 -6.64
C SER A 331 13.02 17.02 -5.62
N LEU A 332 13.41 16.98 -4.35
CA LEU A 332 12.52 16.53 -3.27
C LEU A 332 11.37 17.53 -3.05
N GLU A 333 11.61 18.80 -3.34
CA GLU A 333 10.65 19.90 -3.22
C GLU A 333 9.45 19.73 -4.16
N GLN A 334 9.61 19.07 -5.31
CA GLN A 334 8.48 18.72 -6.19
C GLN A 334 7.43 17.84 -5.48
N LEU A 335 7.85 17.09 -4.45
CA LEU A 335 6.99 16.22 -3.66
C LEU A 335 6.46 16.89 -2.39
N ASP A 336 6.83 18.15 -2.10
CA ASP A 336 6.46 18.80 -0.84
C ASP A 336 4.97 19.13 -0.75
N LEU A 337 4.28 19.20 -1.88
CA LEU A 337 2.81 19.29 -1.92
C LEU A 337 2.12 18.03 -1.36
N LEU A 338 2.82 16.89 -1.27
CA LEU A 338 2.31 15.67 -0.62
C LEU A 338 2.37 15.71 0.92
N LEU A 339 2.92 16.78 1.49
CA LEU A 339 3.08 16.93 2.93
C LEU A 339 1.87 17.60 3.58
N LEU A 340 1.77 17.43 4.91
CA LEU A 340 0.76 18.12 5.69
C LEU A 340 1.04 19.62 5.69
N THR A 341 0.04 20.42 5.32
CA THR A 341 0.11 21.88 5.36
C THR A 341 -0.57 22.40 6.62
N VAL A 342 0.13 23.23 7.39
CA VAL A 342 -0.47 23.91 8.54
C VAL A 342 -1.48 24.94 8.03
N ALA A 343 -2.75 24.77 8.40
CA ALA A 343 -3.86 25.55 7.84
C ALA A 343 -3.73 27.08 8.04
N ARG A 344 -3.11 27.52 9.13
CA ARG A 344 -2.86 28.95 9.40
C ARG A 344 -1.39 29.28 9.15
N PRO A 345 -1.08 30.28 8.29
CA PRO A 345 0.27 30.77 8.10
C PRO A 345 0.93 31.15 9.44
N ARG A 346 2.21 30.83 9.58
CA ARG A 346 3.01 31.14 10.78
C ARG A 346 3.85 32.38 10.55
N VAL A 347 4.05 33.17 11.60
CA VAL A 347 4.92 34.35 11.54
C VAL A 347 6.35 33.94 11.85
N VAL A 348 7.31 34.46 11.09
CA VAL A 348 8.74 34.28 11.37
C VAL A 348 9.14 35.22 12.51
N HIS A 349 9.59 34.67 13.63
CA HIS A 349 10.10 35.42 14.77
C HIS A 349 11.63 35.55 14.71
N ARG A 350 12.21 36.35 15.62
CA ARG A 350 13.67 36.56 15.68
C ARG A 350 14.45 35.32 16.08
N ASP A 351 13.79 34.41 16.79
CA ASP A 351 14.29 33.16 17.34
C ASP A 351 13.89 31.93 16.52
N GLY A 352 13.19 32.13 15.41
CA GLY A 352 12.78 31.09 14.47
C GLY A 352 11.28 31.09 14.21
N ILE A 353 10.73 29.90 13.94
CA ILE A 353 9.29 29.68 13.77
C ILE A 353 8.80 28.73 14.85
N HIS A 354 7.63 29.05 15.41
CA HIS A 354 6.96 28.21 16.39
C HIS A 354 5.82 27.44 15.71
N CYS A 355 5.88 26.11 15.79
CA CYS A 355 4.84 25.22 15.28
C CYS A 355 4.75 23.96 16.15
N HIS A 356 3.54 23.50 16.46
CA HIS A 356 3.30 22.33 17.32
C HIS A 356 4.03 22.37 18.68
N GLY A 357 4.19 23.58 19.27
CA GLY A 357 4.93 23.75 20.52
C GLY A 357 6.45 23.65 20.39
N LEU A 358 6.96 23.38 19.19
CA LEU A 358 8.39 23.25 18.88
C LEU A 358 8.92 24.51 18.19
N ARG A 359 10.23 24.74 18.32
CA ARG A 359 10.93 25.84 17.68
C ARG A 359 11.84 25.35 16.57
N TYR A 360 11.67 25.94 15.39
CA TYR A 360 12.41 25.60 14.18
C TYR A 360 13.27 26.78 13.74
N LEU A 361 14.50 26.51 13.34
CA LEU A 361 15.45 27.55 12.93
C LEU A 361 16.13 27.18 11.62
N ASP A 362 16.27 28.19 10.77
CA ASP A 362 17.19 28.21 9.64
C ASP A 362 17.75 29.64 9.46
N LEU A 363 18.98 29.76 8.99
CA LEU A 363 19.68 31.04 8.88
C LEU A 363 19.03 31.96 7.83
N THR A 364 18.36 31.39 6.83
CA THR A 364 17.63 32.12 5.76
C THR A 364 16.46 32.91 6.35
N LEU A 365 15.88 32.46 7.48
CA LEU A 365 14.76 33.14 8.14
C LEU A 365 15.09 34.53 8.66
N SER A 366 16.37 34.84 8.87
CA SER A 366 16.80 36.18 9.30
C SER A 366 16.35 37.29 8.35
N ALA A 367 16.13 36.97 7.07
CA ALA A 367 15.66 37.90 6.05
C ALA A 367 14.15 38.13 6.05
N TYR A 368 13.39 37.24 6.70
CA TYR A 368 11.93 37.15 6.63
C TYR A 368 11.26 37.36 7.99
N VAL A 369 12.00 37.84 9.01
CA VAL A 369 11.45 38.13 10.34
C VAL A 369 10.28 39.11 10.22
N GLY A 370 9.12 38.72 10.76
CA GLY A 370 7.84 39.45 10.69
C GLY A 370 6.92 39.02 9.55
N GLU A 371 7.43 38.29 8.56
CA GLU A 371 6.64 37.79 7.43
C GLU A 371 5.81 36.56 7.82
N ARG A 372 4.72 36.33 7.07
CA ARG A 372 3.90 35.12 7.18
C ARG A 372 4.37 34.08 6.18
N VAL A 373 4.57 32.86 6.64
CA VAL A 373 5.00 31.71 5.84
C VAL A 373 4.05 30.53 6.03
N THR A 374 3.90 29.75 4.97
CA THR A 374 3.18 28.48 4.99
C THR A 374 4.14 27.38 5.43
N VAL A 375 3.67 26.50 6.32
CA VAL A 375 4.48 25.40 6.87
C VAL A 375 3.97 24.09 6.32
N ARG A 376 4.88 23.28 5.77
CA ARG A 376 4.61 21.91 5.33
C ARG A 376 5.52 20.92 6.05
N TYR A 377 5.01 19.78 6.49
CA TYR A 377 5.78 18.81 7.29
C TYR A 377 5.31 17.37 7.11
N ASP A 378 6.18 16.40 7.41
CA ASP A 378 5.80 14.98 7.54
C ASP A 378 5.56 14.72 9.04
N PRO A 379 4.41 14.19 9.47
CA PRO A 379 4.12 13.94 10.87
C PRO A 379 5.03 12.86 11.48
N ARG A 380 5.68 12.03 10.66
CA ARG A 380 6.69 11.06 11.09
C ARG A 380 8.06 11.70 11.32
N ASP A 381 8.29 12.89 10.76
CA ASP A 381 9.54 13.62 10.87
C ASP A 381 9.26 15.08 11.26
N LEU A 382 9.07 15.30 12.56
CA LEU A 382 8.93 16.62 13.17
C LEU A 382 10.29 17.29 13.45
N ALA A 383 11.41 16.64 13.13
CA ALA A 383 12.72 17.27 13.27
C ALA A 383 12.93 18.37 12.21
N GLU A 384 12.20 18.29 11.10
CA GLU A 384 12.31 19.22 9.98
C GLU A 384 10.94 19.67 9.45
N ILE A 385 10.83 20.97 9.15
CA ILE A 385 9.69 21.53 8.42
C ILE A 385 10.15 22.25 7.16
N ARG A 386 9.30 22.26 6.13
CA ARG A 386 9.49 23.04 4.91
C ARG A 386 8.68 24.31 4.98
N LEU A 387 9.32 25.43 4.66
CA LEU A 387 8.74 26.75 4.76
C LEU A 387 8.55 27.33 3.37
N TYR A 388 7.41 27.99 3.17
CA TYR A 388 7.02 28.59 1.91
C TYR A 388 6.63 30.05 2.13
N TYR A 389 7.18 30.96 1.33
CA TYR A 389 6.81 32.37 1.32
C TYR A 389 6.13 32.69 -0.02
N ARG A 390 4.87 33.15 0.02
CA ARG A 390 4.06 33.42 -1.20
C ARG A 390 4.05 32.22 -2.17
N ASP A 391 3.81 31.04 -1.62
CA ASP A 391 3.78 29.74 -2.32
C ASP A 391 5.10 29.31 -2.98
N GLN A 392 6.19 30.03 -2.77
CA GLN A 392 7.54 29.64 -3.17
C GLN A 392 8.30 29.01 -2.01
N PHE A 393 9.02 27.92 -2.29
CA PHE A 393 9.87 27.28 -1.30
C PHE A 393 10.93 28.26 -0.79
N LEU A 394 11.01 28.41 0.54
CA LEU A 394 11.92 29.33 1.21
C LEU A 394 13.15 28.57 1.74
N CYS A 395 12.94 27.66 2.69
CA CYS A 395 14.00 26.83 3.27
C CYS A 395 13.44 25.65 4.08
N ARG A 396 14.34 24.72 4.44
CA ARG A 396 14.12 23.68 5.44
C ARG A 396 14.55 24.23 6.79
N ALA A 397 13.64 24.26 7.76
CA ALA A 397 13.96 24.67 9.12
C ALA A 397 13.96 23.46 10.05
N VAL A 398 14.99 23.37 10.89
CA VAL A 398 15.22 22.21 11.75
C VAL A 398 14.90 22.56 13.20
N CYS A 399 14.33 21.60 13.92
CA CYS A 399 14.16 21.69 15.35
C CYS A 399 15.42 21.16 16.04
N ALA A 400 16.21 22.07 16.63
CA ALA A 400 17.45 21.71 17.30
C ALA A 400 17.24 20.75 18.50
N GLU A 401 16.04 20.73 19.08
CA GLU A 401 15.69 19.85 20.20
C GLU A 401 15.46 18.39 19.77
N LEU A 402 15.09 18.16 18.50
CA LEU A 402 14.79 16.83 17.96
C LEU A 402 15.87 16.28 17.01
N ALA A 403 16.64 17.16 16.36
CA ALA A 403 17.45 16.79 15.21
C ALA A 403 18.91 16.37 15.51
N ASP A 404 19.32 16.26 16.79
CA ASP A 404 20.74 16.21 17.20
C ASP A 404 21.63 17.30 16.53
N ALA A 405 20.99 18.31 15.94
CA ALA A 405 21.62 19.32 15.11
C ALA A 405 22.08 20.47 15.99
N THR A 406 23.39 20.57 16.22
CA THR A 406 24.00 21.69 16.94
C THR A 406 24.21 22.87 16.00
N ILE A 407 23.26 23.81 15.97
CA ILE A 407 23.46 25.11 15.30
C ILE A 407 24.47 25.92 16.13
N SER A 408 25.69 26.08 15.61
CA SER A 408 26.75 26.78 16.36
C SER A 408 26.51 28.30 16.40
N LEU A 409 26.92 28.93 17.51
CA LEU A 409 26.84 30.37 17.69
C LEU A 409 27.64 31.14 16.61
N LYS A 410 28.72 30.55 16.09
CA LYS A 410 29.52 31.12 14.99
C LYS A 410 28.71 31.17 13.70
N ASP A 411 27.90 30.16 13.40
CA ASP A 411 27.08 30.12 12.18
C ASP A 411 25.94 31.13 12.23
N LEU A 412 25.31 31.28 13.41
CA LEU A 412 24.35 32.35 13.71
C LEU A 412 24.96 33.75 13.55
N GLN A 413 26.17 33.98 14.08
CA GLN A 413 26.88 35.25 13.94
C GLN A 413 27.27 35.56 12.49
N ARG A 414 27.72 34.55 11.74
CA ARG A 414 28.06 34.68 10.31
C ARG A 414 26.82 35.04 9.49
N ALA A 415 25.69 34.36 9.69
CA ALA A 415 24.43 34.68 9.02
C ALA A 415 23.93 36.09 9.33
N ARG A 416 23.93 36.50 10.61
CA ARG A 416 23.57 37.87 11.02
C ARG A 416 24.47 38.91 10.36
N THR A 417 25.78 38.64 10.30
CA THR A 417 26.74 39.55 9.69
C THR A 417 26.56 39.66 8.18
N ARG A 418 26.28 38.54 7.51
CA ARG A 418 25.95 38.49 6.07
C ARG A 418 24.68 39.30 5.78
N ARG A 419 23.58 39.04 6.49
CA ARG A 419 22.32 39.76 6.29
C ARG A 419 22.46 41.26 6.57
N ARG A 420 23.21 41.64 7.61
CA ARG A 420 23.51 43.04 7.91
C ARG A 420 24.33 43.70 6.80
N ARG A 421 25.27 42.99 6.16
CA ARG A 421 26.03 43.49 5.01
C ARG A 421 25.11 43.67 3.79
N GLU A 422 24.26 42.70 3.48
CA GLU A 422 23.28 42.79 2.39
C GLU A 422 22.34 44.00 2.59
N LEU A 423 21.74 44.15 3.77
CA LEU A 423 20.87 45.29 4.09
C LEU A 423 21.60 46.63 4.01
N ARG A 424 22.85 46.71 4.49
CA ARG A 424 23.68 47.92 4.33
C ARG A 424 23.95 48.23 2.86
N GLY A 425 24.27 47.22 2.05
CA GLY A 425 24.45 47.37 0.61
C GLY A 425 23.19 47.92 -0.08
N THR A 426 22.02 47.36 0.23
CA THR A 426 20.74 47.84 -0.30
C THR A 426 20.42 49.26 0.17
N LEU A 427 20.74 49.60 1.42
CA LEU A 427 20.48 50.93 1.98
C LEU A 427 21.42 51.99 1.38
N THR A 428 22.70 51.66 1.16
CA THR A 428 23.65 52.50 0.44
C THR A 428 23.24 52.68 -1.02
N SER A 429 22.83 51.61 -1.70
CA SER A 429 22.34 51.68 -3.08
C SER A 429 21.08 52.55 -3.21
N ARG A 430 20.09 52.36 -2.33
CA ARG A 430 18.86 53.17 -2.33
C ARG A 430 19.10 54.62 -1.93
N ARG A 431 20.02 54.89 -1.00
CA ARG A 431 20.46 56.26 -0.69
C ARG A 431 21.16 56.91 -1.87
N SER A 432 22.11 56.22 -2.51
CA SER A 432 22.79 56.72 -3.71
C SER A 432 21.82 57.02 -4.85
N LEU A 433 20.84 56.14 -5.09
CA LEU A 433 19.76 56.38 -6.06
C LEU A 433 18.88 57.57 -5.68
N ALA A 434 18.48 57.68 -4.41
CA ALA A 434 17.70 58.81 -3.92
C ALA A 434 18.50 60.12 -4.03
N ASP A 435 19.75 60.13 -3.62
CA ASP A 435 20.66 61.28 -3.73
C ASP A 435 20.85 61.65 -5.20
N ALA A 436 21.09 60.69 -6.11
CA ALA A 436 21.21 60.95 -7.55
C ALA A 436 19.92 61.52 -8.17
N LEU A 437 18.74 61.08 -7.72
CA LEU A 437 17.45 61.59 -8.20
C LEU A 437 17.05 62.92 -7.55
N THR A 438 17.52 63.22 -6.35
CA THR A 438 17.25 64.47 -5.62
C THR A 438 18.27 65.55 -5.98
N THR A 439 19.47 65.16 -6.42
CA THR A 439 20.51 66.07 -6.93
C THR A 439 20.26 66.36 -8.41
N THR A 440 19.11 66.96 -8.73
CA THR A 440 18.93 67.63 -10.03
C THR A 440 19.65 68.95 -10.01
N GLY A 441 20.91 68.87 -10.43
CA GLY A 441 21.78 69.97 -10.85
C GLY A 441 22.80 69.45 -11.87
N THR A 442 22.32 69.14 -13.08
CA THR A 442 23.06 68.99 -14.36
C THR A 442 24.36 68.15 -14.37
N GLY A 443 24.28 66.91 -14.87
CA GLY A 443 25.43 66.12 -15.33
C GLY A 443 25.10 64.63 -15.52
N PRO A 444 25.65 63.93 -16.54
CA PRO A 444 25.13 62.63 -16.97
C PRO A 444 25.46 61.49 -16.00
N ILE A 445 24.54 60.52 -15.97
CA ILE A 445 24.54 59.29 -15.16
C ILE A 445 25.83 58.49 -15.42
N PRO A 446 26.61 58.08 -14.40
CA PRO A 446 27.73 57.15 -14.61
C PRO A 446 27.22 55.72 -14.75
N ASP A 447 27.77 55.00 -15.74
CA ASP A 447 27.56 53.58 -15.98
C ASP A 447 27.90 52.73 -14.74
N THR A 448 26.92 51.97 -14.26
CA THR A 448 27.12 50.91 -13.26
C THR A 448 27.86 49.73 -13.87
N ALA A 449 29.19 49.71 -13.74
CA ALA A 449 29.99 48.50 -13.97
C ALA A 449 29.95 47.56 -12.74
N PRO A 450 29.85 46.23 -12.91
CA PRO A 450 29.88 45.28 -11.80
C PRO A 450 31.28 45.20 -11.17
N LEU A 451 31.34 45.28 -9.83
CA LEU A 451 32.57 45.05 -9.07
C LEU A 451 32.92 43.54 -9.03
N THR A 452 34.00 43.15 -9.69
CA THR A 452 34.66 41.85 -9.48
C THR A 452 35.40 41.81 -8.13
N PRO A 453 35.49 40.65 -7.44
CA PRO A 453 36.22 40.53 -6.19
C PRO A 453 37.73 40.55 -6.46
N ARG A 454 38.47 41.49 -5.86
CA ARG A 454 39.94 41.46 -5.86
C ARG A 454 40.45 40.42 -4.87
N ASP A 455 41.07 39.39 -5.43
CA ASP A 455 42.00 38.50 -4.77
C ASP A 455 43.24 39.30 -4.31
N ARG A 456 43.75 39.06 -3.11
CA ARG A 456 44.96 39.73 -2.58
C ARG A 456 46.00 38.68 -2.22
N SER A 457 47.03 38.58 -3.04
CA SER A 457 48.32 37.94 -2.72
C SER A 457 49.49 38.87 -3.14
N ALA A 458 50.60 38.79 -2.38
CA ALA A 458 51.89 39.52 -2.45
C ALA A 458 51.91 40.98 -1.89
N ALA A 459 52.51 41.26 -0.72
CA ALA A 459 53.94 41.35 -0.31
C ALA A 459 54.54 42.77 -0.55
N ASP A 460 54.56 43.67 0.46
CA ASP A 460 55.67 44.10 1.39
C ASP A 460 56.54 45.24 0.78
N PRO A 461 57.26 46.17 1.49
CA PRO A 461 57.73 46.12 2.88
C PRO A 461 57.76 47.44 3.71
N ASP A 462 58.22 47.28 4.96
CA ASP A 462 59.05 48.19 5.78
C ASP A 462 58.38 49.27 6.66
N HIS A 463 58.32 49.04 7.99
CA HIS A 463 59.07 49.86 8.96
C HIS A 463 59.01 49.35 10.42
N ASP A 464 60.09 49.67 11.11
CA ASP A 464 60.64 49.13 12.34
C ASP A 464 60.12 49.83 13.64
N GLN A 465 60.24 49.12 14.78
CA GLN A 465 60.19 49.56 16.20
C GLN A 465 58.83 49.75 16.94
N PRO A 466 58.81 49.75 18.30
CA PRO A 466 58.82 48.55 19.14
C PRO A 466 57.62 48.46 20.11
N ALA A 467 57.40 47.27 20.67
CA ALA A 467 56.26 46.94 21.54
C ALA A 467 56.28 47.64 22.92
N PRO A 468 55.13 48.13 23.43
CA PRO A 468 54.99 48.47 24.83
C PRO A 468 54.53 47.27 25.68
N GLN A 469 55.06 47.27 26.89
CA GLN A 469 55.10 46.20 27.88
C GLN A 469 53.74 45.89 28.53
N ARG A 470 53.56 44.62 28.92
CA ARG A 470 52.47 44.11 29.77
C ARG A 470 52.54 44.73 31.18
N PRO A 471 51.41 45.16 31.79
CA PRO A 471 51.35 45.33 33.23
C PRO A 471 51.06 43.99 33.94
N ARG A 472 51.85 43.71 34.97
CA ARG A 472 51.71 42.58 35.91
C ARG A 472 50.57 42.82 36.93
N ARG A 473 49.79 41.76 37.14
CA ARG A 473 49.05 41.29 38.35
C ARG A 473 48.54 42.30 39.40
N ARG A 474 47.27 42.15 39.76
CA ARG A 474 46.85 42.04 41.18
C ARG A 474 45.83 40.91 41.37
N LEU A 475 46.12 40.03 42.34
CA LEU A 475 45.14 39.14 42.98
C LEU A 475 44.15 39.99 43.78
N LYS A 476 42.89 39.55 43.85
CA LYS A 476 42.02 39.76 45.01
C LYS A 476 41.28 38.45 45.33
N THR A 477 41.43 38.03 46.58
CA THR A 477 40.75 36.95 47.28
C THR A 477 39.64 37.51 48.18
N TYR A 478 38.77 36.60 48.64
CA TYR A 478 37.69 36.69 49.63
C TYR A 478 36.34 37.21 49.10
N ARG A 479 35.16 36.73 49.51
CA ARG A 479 34.62 35.56 50.25
C ARG A 479 33.09 35.87 50.38
N GLU A 480 32.24 34.83 50.39
CA GLU A 480 30.87 34.76 50.98
C GLU A 480 29.94 35.99 50.89
N ASP A 481 28.87 35.86 50.10
CA ASP A 481 27.46 35.86 50.57
C ASP A 481 26.57 35.16 49.52
#